data_AF-A0A656Z7C7-F1
#
_entry.id   AF-A0A656Z7C7-F1
#
_cell.length_a   1.000
_cell.length_b   1.000
_cell.length_c   1.000
_cell.angle_alpha   90.00
_cell.angle_beta   90.00
_cell.angle_gamma   90.00
#
_symmetry.space_group_name_H-M   'P 1'
#
loop_
_entity.id
_entity.type
_entity.pdbx_description
1 polymer ?
#
loop_
_entity_poly.entity_id
_entity_poly.type
_entity_poly.pdbx_seq_one_letter_code
_entity_poly.pdbx_strand_id
1 'polypeptide(L)'
;MAGQQEVDMNMVERRFNIVDKATFRNGMSRLGSAVSVTSTKFGGKRYGFTASAVCSVSDTPATLLVCLNRESSCFHAFENTRYFCVNTLMPGQEDISNHFGGKTSVEDRFAYGEWVEGLTGVPVLASASVSFECELTNAVDEATHRILF
;
A
#
# COMPACT_ATOMS: atom_id res chain seq x y z
N MET A 1 -46.29 18.07 -41.19
CA MET A 1 -44.93 18.14 -41.74
C MET A 1 -44.06 18.71 -40.63
N ALA A 2 -43.42 17.89 -39.79
CA ALA A 2 -42.17 17.17 -40.05
C ALA A 2 -41.04 18.13 -40.47
N GLY A 3 -40.06 18.28 -39.58
CA GLY A 3 -38.86 19.10 -39.76
C GLY A 3 -38.08 19.12 -38.45
N GLN A 4 -37.21 18.13 -38.27
CA GLN A 4 -36.50 17.80 -37.04
C GLN A 4 -35.66 18.93 -36.47
N GLN A 5 -35.69 18.97 -35.14
CA GLN A 5 -34.78 19.68 -34.25
C GLN A 5 -33.38 19.10 -34.43
N GLU A 6 -32.46 19.86 -35.02
CA GLU A 6 -31.03 19.55 -34.99
C GLU A 6 -30.57 19.58 -33.54
N VAL A 7 -30.26 18.41 -33.00
CA VAL A 7 -29.56 18.27 -31.73
C VAL A 7 -28.14 18.76 -31.98
N ASP A 8 -27.80 19.92 -31.40
CA ASP A 8 -26.45 20.48 -31.38
C ASP A 8 -25.49 19.45 -30.74
N MET A 9 -24.70 18.80 -31.59
CA MET A 9 -23.77 17.72 -31.25
C MET A 9 -22.43 18.26 -30.72
N ASN A 10 -22.43 19.42 -30.06
CA ASN A 10 -21.25 19.98 -29.41
C ASN A 10 -21.15 19.58 -27.93
N MET A 11 -21.21 18.28 -27.67
CA MET A 11 -20.62 17.73 -26.45
C MET A 11 -19.11 17.65 -26.67
N VAL A 12 -18.47 18.84 -26.63
CA VAL A 12 -17.03 19.06 -26.76
C VAL A 12 -16.28 17.94 -26.04
N GLU A 13 -15.43 17.22 -26.78
CA GLU A 13 -14.39 16.32 -26.28
C GLU A 13 -13.51 17.07 -25.29
N ARG A 14 -13.94 17.21 -24.03
CA ARG A 14 -13.05 17.67 -22.96
C ARG A 14 -12.11 16.52 -22.65
N ARG A 15 -11.05 16.39 -23.45
CA ARG A 15 -9.86 15.64 -23.04
C ARG A 15 -9.31 16.35 -21.81
N PHE A 16 -9.55 15.76 -20.65
CA PHE A 16 -8.90 16.21 -19.43
C PHE A 16 -7.39 16.01 -19.61
N ASN A 17 -6.61 17.08 -19.45
CA ASN A 17 -5.16 16.99 -19.44
C ASN A 17 -4.74 16.15 -18.23
N ILE A 18 -3.91 15.14 -18.47
CA ILE A 18 -3.33 14.33 -17.39
C ILE A 18 -2.42 15.22 -16.56
N VAL A 19 -2.59 15.15 -15.23
CA VAL A 19 -1.74 15.86 -14.27
C VAL A 19 -0.33 15.27 -14.34
N ASP A 20 0.70 16.12 -14.45
CA ASP A 20 2.09 15.66 -14.49
C ASP A 20 2.54 15.07 -13.13
N LYS A 21 3.61 14.27 -13.16
CA LYS A 21 4.14 13.55 -11.99
C LYS A 21 4.47 14.46 -10.81
N ALA A 22 5.05 15.63 -11.05
CA ALA A 22 5.47 16.53 -9.97
C ALA A 22 4.25 17.18 -9.31
N THR A 23 3.31 17.67 -10.13
CA THR A 23 2.04 18.23 -9.63
C THR A 23 1.25 17.19 -8.83
N PHE A 24 1.14 15.95 -9.33
CA PHE A 24 0.46 14.87 -8.61
C PHE A 24 1.12 14.57 -7.26
N ARG A 25 2.45 14.39 -7.22
CA ARG A 25 3.19 14.11 -5.97
C ARG A 25 3.07 15.25 -4.96
N ASN A 26 3.12 16.50 -5.43
CA ASN A 26 2.92 17.68 -4.57
C ASN A 26 1.51 17.70 -3.98
N GLY A 27 0.49 17.39 -4.77
CA GLY A 27 -0.88 17.22 -4.29
C GLY A 27 -0.98 16.14 -3.22
N MET A 28 -0.45 14.94 -3.51
CA MET A 28 -0.46 13.80 -2.58
C MET A 28 0.33 14.07 -1.29
N SER A 29 1.39 14.89 -1.32
CA SER A 29 2.14 15.26 -0.11
C SER A 29 1.32 16.05 0.92
N ARG A 30 0.18 16.63 0.49
CA ARG A 30 -0.74 17.39 1.33
C ARG A 30 -1.92 16.55 1.82
N LEU A 31 -2.08 15.33 1.31
CA LEU A 31 -3.09 14.39 1.74
C LEU A 31 -2.55 13.62 2.95
N GLY A 32 -3.00 14.00 4.15
CA GLY A 32 -2.59 13.32 5.38
C GLY A 32 -2.98 11.84 5.36
N SER A 33 -2.05 10.97 5.74
CA SER A 33 -2.27 9.54 5.86
C SER A 33 -1.60 9.01 7.12
N ALA A 34 -2.07 7.87 7.61
CA ALA A 34 -1.27 7.09 8.54
C ALA A 34 0.02 6.60 7.85
N VAL A 35 1.03 6.26 8.66
CA VAL A 35 2.23 5.55 8.20
C VAL A 35 2.15 4.13 8.72
N SER A 36 2.29 3.15 7.84
CA SER A 36 2.31 1.74 8.23
C SER A 36 3.56 1.05 7.70
N VAL A 37 3.99 0.00 8.40
CA VAL A 37 4.91 -0.99 7.85
C VAL A 37 4.13 -2.24 7.52
N THR A 38 4.18 -2.64 6.26
CA THR A 38 3.62 -3.90 5.81
C THR A 38 4.72 -4.97 5.83
N SER A 39 4.49 -6.06 6.54
CA SER A 39 5.45 -7.15 6.74
C SER A 39 4.90 -8.48 6.24
N THR A 40 5.79 -9.38 5.83
CA THR A 40 5.47 -10.75 5.47
C THR A 40 6.69 -11.66 5.70
N LYS A 41 6.50 -12.97 5.52
CA LYS A 41 7.55 -13.98 5.57
C LYS A 41 7.46 -14.84 4.30
N PHE A 42 8.58 -15.00 3.61
CA PHE A 42 8.67 -15.84 2.42
C PHE A 42 10.02 -16.57 2.40
N GLY A 43 10.03 -17.87 2.10
CA GLY A 43 11.27 -18.67 2.09
C GLY A 43 12.05 -18.62 3.40
N GLY A 44 11.35 -18.53 4.55
CA GLY A 44 11.96 -18.41 5.88
C GLY A 44 12.54 -17.02 6.23
N LYS A 45 12.55 -16.07 5.28
CA LYS A 45 13.05 -14.71 5.48
C LYS A 45 11.90 -13.72 5.70
N ARG A 46 12.19 -12.65 6.43
CA ARG A 46 11.24 -11.56 6.72
C ARG A 46 11.40 -10.47 5.66
N TYR A 47 10.27 -9.94 5.19
CA TYR A 47 10.23 -8.85 4.22
C TYR A 47 9.26 -7.80 4.71
N GLY A 48 9.55 -6.53 4.44
CA GLY A 48 8.59 -5.48 4.72
C GLY A 48 8.97 -4.15 4.09
N PHE A 49 7.98 -3.29 3.98
CA PHE A 49 8.11 -1.96 3.40
C PHE A 49 7.20 -0.97 4.13
N THR A 50 7.60 0.30 4.10
CA THR A 50 6.72 1.39 4.56
C THR A 50 5.68 1.71 3.50
N ALA A 51 4.43 1.83 3.92
CA ALA A 51 3.30 2.19 3.09
C ALA A 51 2.47 3.31 3.74
N SER A 52 2.12 4.31 2.93
CA SER A 52 1.10 5.32 3.25
C SER A 52 -0.22 5.06 2.50
N ALA A 53 -0.16 4.29 1.41
CA ALA A 53 -1.33 3.89 0.63
C ALA A 53 -1.97 2.62 1.23
N VAL A 54 -2.68 2.82 2.34
CA VAL A 54 -3.45 1.80 3.06
C VAL A 54 -4.85 2.35 3.32
N CYS A 55 -5.89 1.56 3.08
CA CYS A 55 -7.25 1.94 3.48
C CYS A 55 -8.12 0.71 3.82
N SER A 56 -9.13 0.92 4.64
CA SER A 56 -10.22 -0.05 4.83
C SER A 56 -11.06 -0.14 3.55
N VAL A 57 -11.50 -1.35 3.21
CA VAL A 57 -12.35 -1.62 2.04
C VAL A 57 -13.76 -2.02 2.47
N SER A 58 -13.88 -2.98 3.40
CA SER A 58 -15.16 -3.51 3.88
C SER A 58 -15.03 -3.99 5.32
N ASP A 59 -16.14 -4.00 6.06
CA ASP A 59 -16.26 -4.68 7.35
C ASP A 59 -16.94 -6.07 7.24
N THR A 60 -17.52 -6.38 6.08
CA THR A 60 -18.27 -7.63 5.83
C THR A 60 -18.00 -8.14 4.40
N PRO A 61 -17.02 -9.05 4.20
CA PRO A 61 -16.01 -9.47 5.16
C PRO A 61 -15.03 -8.33 5.50
N ALA A 62 -14.34 -8.42 6.64
CA ALA A 62 -13.32 -7.45 7.02
C ALA A 62 -12.16 -7.46 6.01
N THR A 63 -11.99 -6.37 5.27
CA THR A 63 -11.00 -6.22 4.20
C THR A 63 -10.35 -4.86 4.27
N LEU A 64 -9.03 -4.82 4.12
CA LEU A 64 -8.25 -3.62 3.87
C LEU A 64 -7.47 -3.80 2.57
N LEU A 65 -6.85 -2.74 2.08
CA LEU A 65 -5.87 -2.84 1.00
C LEU A 65 -4.56 -2.15 1.35
N VAL A 66 -3.50 -2.57 0.67
CA VAL A 66 -2.22 -1.86 0.64
C VAL A 66 -1.63 -1.86 -0.77
N CYS A 67 -1.11 -0.71 -1.21
CA CYS A 67 -0.45 -0.60 -2.51
C CYS A 67 1.06 -0.77 -2.38
N LEU A 68 1.62 -1.71 -3.14
CA LEU A 68 3.05 -2.00 -3.20
C LEU A 68 3.60 -1.62 -4.59
N ASN A 69 4.64 -0.79 -4.63
CA ASN A 69 5.38 -0.57 -5.86
C ASN A 69 6.05 -1.87 -6.32
N ARG A 70 5.84 -2.27 -7.58
CA ARG A 70 6.38 -3.52 -8.13
C ARG A 70 7.91 -3.51 -8.29
N GLU A 71 8.54 -2.33 -8.28
CA GLU A 71 10.00 -2.18 -8.26
C GLU A 71 10.59 -2.32 -6.84
N SER A 72 9.76 -2.50 -5.81
CA SER A 72 10.22 -2.69 -4.44
C SER A 72 11.11 -3.93 -4.31
N SER A 73 12.18 -3.83 -3.53
CA SER A 73 13.05 -4.97 -3.18
C SER A 73 12.30 -6.12 -2.52
N CYS A 74 11.13 -5.85 -1.93
CA CYS A 74 10.29 -6.85 -1.28
C CYS A 74 9.20 -7.42 -2.19
N PHE A 75 9.02 -6.92 -3.42
CA PHE A 75 7.88 -7.29 -4.28
C PHE A 75 7.76 -8.80 -4.48
N HIS A 76 8.87 -9.49 -4.77
CA HIS A 76 8.89 -10.94 -4.95
C HIS A 76 8.33 -11.71 -3.76
N ALA A 77 8.53 -11.24 -2.52
CA ALA A 77 8.02 -11.90 -1.33
C ALA A 77 6.50 -11.75 -1.22
N PHE A 78 5.96 -10.56 -1.52
CA PHE A 78 4.52 -10.29 -1.51
C PHE A 78 3.78 -10.94 -2.68
N GLU A 79 4.45 -11.17 -3.81
CA GLU A 79 3.89 -11.93 -4.92
C GLU A 79 3.68 -13.41 -4.58
N ASN A 80 4.46 -13.96 -3.66
CA ASN A 80 4.46 -15.39 -3.34
C ASN A 80 3.97 -15.71 -1.92
N THR A 81 3.51 -14.70 -1.18
CA THR A 81 3.02 -14.90 0.18
C THR A 81 1.52 -15.15 0.21
N ARG A 82 1.07 -15.89 1.24
CA ARG A 82 -0.35 -16.02 1.58
C ARG A 82 -0.79 -15.02 2.65
N TYR A 83 0.14 -14.62 3.51
CA TYR A 83 -0.17 -13.81 4.69
C TYR A 83 0.73 -12.58 4.77
N PHE A 84 0.18 -11.48 5.24
CA PHE A 84 0.93 -10.27 5.53
C PHE A 84 0.36 -9.59 6.77
N CYS A 85 1.11 -8.66 7.35
CA CYS A 85 0.62 -7.82 8.43
C CYS A 85 0.78 -6.34 8.06
N VAL A 86 -0.25 -5.54 8.32
CA VAL A 86 -0.19 -4.08 8.23
C VAL A 86 -0.07 -3.51 9.65
N ASN A 87 1.11 -2.98 9.97
CA ASN A 87 1.44 -2.44 11.29
C ASN A 87 1.40 -0.92 11.22
N THR A 88 0.38 -0.28 11.79
CA THR A 88 0.27 1.19 11.80
C THR A 88 1.14 1.79 12.88
N LEU A 89 2.03 2.70 12.49
CA LEU A 89 3.04 3.27 13.38
C LEU A 89 2.46 4.36 14.29
N MET A 90 3.08 4.49 15.47
CA MET A 90 2.85 5.55 16.45
C MET A 90 3.80 6.75 16.20
N PRO A 91 3.48 7.95 16.72
CA PRO A 91 4.44 9.04 16.81
C PRO A 91 5.75 8.59 17.49
N GLY A 92 6.90 9.05 16.99
CA GLY A 92 8.21 8.63 17.52
C GLY A 92 8.79 7.37 16.85
N GLN A 93 8.09 6.75 15.89
CA GLN A 93 8.56 5.60 15.12
C GLN A 93 9.02 5.95 13.70
N GLU A 94 9.42 7.21 13.48
CA GLU A 94 9.91 7.70 12.19
C GLU A 94 11.15 6.93 11.73
N ASP A 95 11.99 6.48 12.66
CA ASP A 95 13.19 5.70 12.35
C ASP A 95 12.83 4.33 11.74
N ILE A 96 11.85 3.63 12.32
CA ILE A 96 11.32 2.38 11.75
C ILE A 96 10.79 2.64 10.33
N SER A 97 9.97 3.68 10.15
CA SER A 97 9.49 4.08 8.82
C SER A 97 10.62 4.35 7.83
N ASN A 98 11.71 4.97 8.28
CA ASN A 98 12.84 5.31 7.43
C ASN A 98 13.60 4.08 6.93
N HIS A 99 13.83 3.09 7.81
CA HIS A 99 14.51 1.84 7.46
C HIS A 99 13.69 1.00 6.48
N PHE A 100 12.38 0.88 6.73
CA PHE A 100 11.46 0.16 5.86
C PHE A 100 11.09 0.92 4.56
N GLY A 101 11.39 2.22 4.49
CA GLY A 101 11.23 3.07 3.31
C GLY A 101 12.35 2.99 2.26
N GLY A 102 13.34 2.10 2.45
CA GLY A 102 14.39 1.83 1.45
C GLY A 102 15.78 2.37 1.78
N LYS A 103 15.99 2.96 2.97
CA LYS A 103 17.34 3.38 3.43
C LYS A 103 18.24 2.21 3.86
N THR A 104 17.68 1.01 3.95
CA THR A 104 18.35 -0.17 4.53
C THR A 104 18.06 -1.41 3.71
N SER A 105 19.03 -2.33 3.71
CA SER A 105 18.91 -3.66 3.12
C SER A 105 17.67 -4.37 3.65
N VAL A 106 17.12 -5.33 2.91
CA VAL A 106 15.93 -6.06 3.36
C VAL A 106 16.24 -6.87 4.63
N GLU A 107 17.45 -7.40 4.70
CA GLU A 107 17.96 -8.25 5.76
C GLU A 107 18.06 -7.51 7.10
N ASP A 108 18.43 -6.23 7.08
CA ASP A 108 18.72 -5.46 8.29
C ASP A 108 17.51 -4.68 8.82
N ARG A 109 16.44 -4.51 8.03
CA ARG A 109 15.24 -3.73 8.43
C ARG A 109 14.62 -4.21 9.75
N PHE A 110 14.57 -5.52 9.95
CA PHE A 110 13.95 -6.14 11.12
C PHE A 110 14.81 -6.06 12.39
N ALA A 111 16.01 -5.47 12.33
CA ALA A 111 16.77 -5.08 13.51
C ALA A 111 16.20 -3.82 14.20
N TYR A 112 15.31 -3.08 13.51
CA TYR A 112 14.70 -1.85 14.02
C TYR A 112 13.26 -2.13 14.48
N GLY A 113 13.02 -1.93 15.78
CA GLY A 113 11.76 -2.24 16.45
C GLY A 113 11.71 -3.65 17.03
N GLU A 114 10.70 -3.90 17.87
CA GLU A 114 10.47 -5.20 18.48
C GLU A 114 9.45 -5.99 17.66
N TRP A 115 9.90 -7.08 17.04
CA TRP A 115 9.09 -7.90 16.15
C TRP A 115 8.79 -9.25 16.79
N VAL A 116 7.52 -9.57 16.93
CA VAL A 116 7.04 -10.88 17.38
C VAL A 116 6.51 -11.69 16.20
N GLU A 117 6.46 -13.02 16.37
CA GLU A 117 5.82 -13.89 15.38
C GLU A 117 4.31 -13.87 15.60
N GLY A 118 3.55 -13.47 14.58
CA GLY A 118 2.09 -13.42 14.61
C GLY A 118 1.43 -14.78 14.49
N LEU A 119 0.09 -14.82 14.53
CA LEU A 119 -0.70 -16.04 14.40
C LEU A 119 -0.45 -16.79 13.09
N THR A 120 -0.14 -16.04 12.03
CA THR A 120 0.14 -16.56 10.69
C THR A 120 1.64 -16.79 10.43
N GLY A 121 2.49 -16.56 11.43
CA GLY A 121 3.94 -16.65 11.32
C GLY A 121 4.62 -15.42 10.69
N VAL A 122 3.84 -14.41 10.29
CA VAL A 122 4.37 -13.14 9.76
C VAL A 122 4.89 -12.26 10.90
N PRO A 123 5.86 -11.37 10.66
CA PRO A 123 6.36 -10.46 11.69
C PRO A 123 5.30 -9.41 12.07
N VAL A 124 5.03 -9.24 13.35
CA VAL A 124 4.14 -8.21 13.89
C VAL A 124 4.96 -7.25 14.77
N LEU A 125 4.79 -5.95 14.57
CA LEU A 125 5.50 -4.92 15.35
C LEU A 125 4.78 -4.74 16.69
N ALA A 126 5.44 -5.13 17.79
CA ALA A 126 4.85 -5.13 19.13
C ALA A 126 4.43 -3.73 19.60
N SER A 127 5.16 -2.70 19.16
CA SER A 127 4.94 -1.31 19.52
C SER A 127 4.02 -0.54 18.54
N ALA A 128 3.41 -1.19 17.57
CA ALA A 128 2.50 -0.54 16.62
C ALA A 128 1.22 -0.03 17.32
N SER A 129 0.61 1.02 16.77
CA SER A 129 -0.70 1.51 17.24
C SER A 129 -1.80 0.46 17.07
N VAL A 130 -1.73 -0.26 15.95
CA VAL A 130 -2.62 -1.37 15.60
C VAL A 130 -1.92 -2.22 14.56
N SER A 131 -2.15 -3.53 14.60
CA SER A 131 -1.61 -4.48 13.63
C SER A 131 -2.74 -5.37 13.10
N PHE A 132 -2.86 -5.43 11.78
CA PHE A 132 -3.82 -6.30 11.10
C PHE A 132 -3.07 -7.44 10.45
N GLU A 133 -3.21 -8.66 10.98
CA GLU A 133 -2.78 -9.87 10.27
C GLU A 133 -3.83 -10.24 9.22
N CYS A 134 -3.39 -10.39 7.97
CA CYS A 134 -4.25 -10.52 6.80
C CYS A 134 -3.89 -11.77 6.01
N GLU A 135 -4.90 -12.44 5.46
CA GLU A 135 -4.74 -13.38 4.35
C GLU A 135 -4.92 -12.61 3.04
N LEU A 136 -4.01 -12.81 2.09
CA LEU A 136 -4.10 -12.24 0.75
C LEU A 136 -5.20 -12.96 -0.02
N THR A 137 -6.30 -12.25 -0.28
CA THR A 137 -7.48 -12.78 -0.96
C THR A 137 -7.52 -12.41 -2.43
N ASN A 138 -6.96 -11.25 -2.79
CA ASN A 138 -6.88 -10.78 -4.17
C ASN A 138 -5.68 -9.84 -4.36
N ALA A 139 -5.20 -9.72 -5.60
CA ALA A 139 -4.22 -8.71 -5.98
C ALA A 139 -4.48 -8.18 -7.38
N VAL A 140 -4.38 -6.86 -7.56
CA VAL A 140 -4.64 -6.18 -8.84
C VAL A 140 -3.45 -5.30 -9.20
N ASP A 141 -2.94 -5.46 -10.42
CA ASP A 141 -1.91 -4.56 -10.95
C ASP A 141 -2.55 -3.30 -11.51
N GLU A 142 -2.10 -2.15 -11.03
CA GLU A 142 -2.51 -0.83 -11.50
C GLU A 142 -1.27 0.03 -11.76
N ALA A 143 -1.02 0.33 -13.04
CA ALA A 143 0.17 1.01 -13.53
C ALA A 143 1.48 0.44 -12.94
N THR A 144 2.12 1.13 -11.99
CA THR A 144 3.40 0.74 -11.38
C THR A 144 3.26 -0.03 -10.08
N HIS A 145 2.04 -0.16 -9.54
CA HIS A 145 1.79 -0.75 -8.24
C HIS A 145 0.94 -2.02 -8.36
N ARG A 146 1.06 -2.90 -7.37
CA ARG A 146 0.13 -3.98 -7.09
C ARG A 146 -0.67 -3.63 -5.83
N ILE A 147 -1.99 -3.65 -5.95
CA ILE A 147 -2.94 -3.46 -4.85
C ILE A 147 -3.19 -4.84 -4.24
N LEU A 148 -2.89 -5.01 -2.96
CA LEU A 148 -3.10 -6.24 -2.20
C LEU A 148 -4.37 -6.10 -1.36
N PHE A 149 -5.26 -7.09 -1.39
CA PHE A 149 -6.51 -7.15 -0.63
C PHE A 149 -6.52 -8.33 0.35
#